data_AF-A0AAV6AR03-F1
#
_entry.id   AF-A0AAV6AR03-F1
#
_cell.length_a   1.000
_cell.length_b   1.000
_cell.length_c   1.000
_cell.angle_alpha   90.00
_cell.angle_beta   90.00
_cell.angle_gamma   90.00
#
_symmetry.space_group_name_H-M   'P 1'
#
loop_
_entity.id
_entity.type
_entity.pdbx_description
1 polymer ?
#
loop_
_entity_poly.entity_id
_entity_poly.type
_entity_poly.pdbx_seq_one_letter_code
_entity_poly.pdbx_strand_id
1 'polypeptide(L)'
;MSITRGGVLSALSRTDSPRRETLRAELARAKAGERRAGLKPRLVLASASPRRLTLLGQAGVEPDAIRPPSVDETPKKGEMPRALATRLARTKALEARDAIA
;
A
#
# COMPACT_ATOMS: atom_id res chain seq x y z
N MET A 1 59.98 -7.50 -5.60
CA MET A 1 58.84 -6.80 -4.98
C MET A 1 57.64 -7.73 -4.97
N SER A 2 57.28 -8.19 -3.78
CA SER A 2 56.09 -9.01 -3.49
C SER A 2 54.84 -8.14 -3.60
N ILE A 3 53.82 -8.62 -4.30
CA ILE A 3 52.43 -8.18 -4.10
C ILE A 3 51.54 -9.43 -4.09
N THR A 4 51.13 -9.81 -2.89
CA THR A 4 49.91 -10.55 -2.62
C THR A 4 48.70 -9.68 -2.91
N ARG A 5 47.68 -10.24 -3.55
CA ARG A 5 46.28 -9.88 -3.27
C ARG A 5 45.40 -11.07 -3.58
N GLY A 6 44.91 -11.69 -2.51
CA GLY A 6 44.06 -12.86 -2.56
C GLY A 6 42.59 -12.54 -2.80
N GLY A 7 41.81 -13.61 -2.85
CA GLY A 7 40.38 -13.58 -2.51
C GLY A 7 39.42 -13.26 -3.65
N VAL A 8 39.45 -14.04 -4.74
CA VAL A 8 38.34 -14.09 -5.70
C VAL A 8 37.86 -15.53 -5.92
N LEU A 9 37.51 -16.22 -4.84
CA LEU A 9 36.75 -17.48 -4.93
C LEU A 9 35.87 -17.64 -3.68
N SER A 10 34.75 -16.92 -3.64
CA SER A 10 33.59 -17.27 -2.79
C SER A 10 32.31 -17.09 -3.61
N ALA A 11 32.25 -17.78 -4.74
CA ALA A 11 31.06 -17.87 -5.60
C ALA A 11 30.60 -19.32 -5.77
N LEU A 12 30.98 -20.21 -4.84
CA LEU A 12 30.55 -21.60 -4.82
C LEU A 12 29.96 -21.92 -3.45
N SER A 13 28.72 -22.41 -3.47
CA SER A 13 28.04 -23.12 -2.39
C SER A 13 27.26 -22.27 -1.36
N ARG A 14 26.24 -21.54 -1.82
CA ARG A 14 24.99 -21.41 -1.05
C ARG A 14 23.98 -22.41 -1.60
N THR A 15 24.20 -23.70 -1.36
CA THR A 15 23.17 -24.73 -1.55
C THR A 15 22.32 -24.81 -0.31
N ASP A 16 21.43 -23.83 -0.14
CA ASP A 16 20.19 -24.05 0.62
C ASP A 16 19.06 -23.78 -0.36
N SER A 17 18.94 -24.66 -1.36
CA SER A 17 17.88 -24.56 -2.34
C SER A 17 16.55 -24.83 -1.62
N PRO A 18 15.59 -23.89 -1.65
CA PRO A 18 14.31 -24.05 -0.98
C PRO A 18 13.67 -25.36 -1.43
N ARG A 19 13.11 -26.15 -0.49
CA ARG A 19 12.24 -27.29 -0.86
C ARG A 19 11.27 -26.81 -1.93
N ARG A 20 11.01 -27.62 -2.97
CA ARG A 20 10.21 -27.22 -4.15
C ARG A 20 8.90 -26.46 -3.83
N GLU A 21 8.32 -26.71 -2.66
CA GLU A 21 7.16 -25.99 -2.12
C GLU A 21 7.44 -24.53 -1.75
N THR A 22 8.57 -24.22 -1.09
CA THR A 22 8.96 -22.85 -0.74
C THR A 22 9.39 -22.05 -1.97
N LEU A 23 10.03 -22.67 -2.97
CA LEU A 23 10.36 -22.02 -4.24
C LEU A 23 9.10 -21.54 -4.98
N ARG A 24 8.05 -22.36 -5.04
CA ARG A 24 6.76 -21.95 -5.64
C ARG A 24 6.13 -20.78 -4.90
N ALA A 25 6.18 -20.79 -3.57
CA ALA A 25 5.64 -19.70 -2.75
C ALA A 25 6.44 -18.39 -2.91
N GLU A 26 7.76 -18.47 -3.08
CA GLU A 26 8.63 -17.33 -3.35
C GLU A 26 8.39 -16.76 -4.75
N LEU A 27 8.35 -17.61 -5.78
CA LEU A 27 8.04 -17.21 -7.14
C LEU A 27 6.64 -16.60 -7.26
N ALA A 28 5.65 -17.14 -6.54
CA ALA A 28 4.30 -16.57 -6.48
C ALA A 28 4.29 -15.18 -5.83
N ARG A 29 5.07 -14.96 -4.75
CA ARG A 29 5.22 -13.65 -4.11
C ARG A 29 5.94 -12.64 -5.01
N ALA A 30 7.01 -13.06 -5.69
CA ALA A 30 7.74 -12.24 -6.65
C ALA A 30 6.82 -11.82 -7.81
N LYS A 31 6.12 -12.78 -8.43
CA LYS A 31 5.15 -12.54 -9.51
C LYS A 31 3.97 -11.66 -9.08
N ALA A 32 3.50 -11.80 -7.85
CA ALA A 32 2.47 -10.92 -7.28
C ALA A 32 2.99 -9.48 -7.07
N GLY A 33 4.27 -9.34 -6.68
CA GLY A 33 4.97 -8.05 -6.63
C GLY A 33 5.10 -7.41 -8.01
N GLU A 34 5.52 -8.17 -9.03
CA GLU A 34 5.61 -7.72 -10.42
C GLU A 34 4.25 -7.32 -10.99
N ARG A 35 3.19 -8.10 -10.74
CA ARG A 35 1.82 -7.73 -11.11
C ARG A 35 1.39 -6.41 -10.48
N ARG A 36 1.76 -6.16 -9.23
CA ARG A 36 1.47 -4.89 -8.55
C ARG A 36 2.33 -3.75 -9.08
N ALA A 37 3.57 -4.01 -9.48
CA ALA A 37 4.44 -3.01 -10.09
C ALA A 37 3.90 -2.51 -11.45
N GLY A 38 3.20 -3.37 -12.19
CA GLY A 38 2.54 -2.99 -13.46
C GLY A 38 1.17 -2.31 -13.31
N LEU A 39 0.58 -2.32 -12.12
CA LEU A 39 -0.74 -1.72 -11.86
C LEU A 39 -0.56 -0.46 -11.01
N LYS A 40 -0.60 0.72 -11.63
CA LYS A 40 -0.69 1.98 -10.89
C LYS A 40 -2.10 2.07 -10.27
N PRO A 41 -2.27 1.91 -8.94
CA PRO A 41 -3.59 2.00 -8.34
C PRO A 41 -4.11 3.43 -8.48
N ARG A 42 -5.40 3.57 -8.80
CA ARG A 42 -6.04 4.90 -8.85
C ARG A 42 -6.21 5.43 -7.44
N LEU A 43 -5.73 6.65 -7.20
CA LEU A 43 -5.91 7.37 -5.96
C LEU A 43 -7.23 8.14 -5.98
N VAL A 44 -8.05 7.98 -4.95
CA VAL A 44 -9.38 8.60 -4.87
C VAL A 44 -9.51 9.35 -3.55
N LEU A 45 -9.96 10.60 -3.61
CA LEU A 45 -10.30 11.38 -2.43
C LEU A 45 -11.75 11.12 -2.01
N ALA A 46 -11.91 10.38 -0.91
CA ALA A 46 -13.20 10.05 -0.30
C ALA A 46 -13.81 11.20 0.55
N SER A 47 -13.85 12.43 0.02
CA SER A 47 -14.27 13.61 0.79
C SER A 47 -14.74 14.76 -0.11
N ALA A 48 -15.86 15.39 0.24
CA ALA A 48 -16.34 16.64 -0.38
C ALA A 48 -15.63 17.92 0.11
N SER A 49 -14.82 17.84 1.18
CA SER A 49 -14.18 19.03 1.77
C SER A 49 -13.11 19.63 0.84
N PRO A 50 -13.27 20.89 0.37
CA PRO A 50 -12.26 21.56 -0.44
C PRO A 50 -10.90 21.67 0.29
N ARG A 51 -10.94 21.84 1.61
CA ARG A 51 -9.73 21.91 2.45
C ARG A 51 -8.90 20.62 2.42
N ARG A 52 -9.53 19.46 2.22
CA ARG A 52 -8.77 18.18 2.11
C ARG A 52 -8.09 18.06 0.76
N LEU A 53 -8.71 18.55 -0.30
CA LEU A 53 -8.08 18.61 -1.62
C LEU A 53 -6.86 19.54 -1.61
N THR A 54 -6.97 20.72 -0.99
CA THR A 54 -5.83 21.64 -0.87
C THR A 54 -4.67 21.05 -0.08
N LEU A 55 -4.94 20.28 0.99
CA LEU A 55 -3.89 19.60 1.76
C LEU A 55 -3.18 18.50 0.96
N LEU A 56 -3.92 17.76 0.13
CA LEU A 56 -3.31 16.79 -0.79
C LEU A 56 -2.42 17.49 -1.83
N GLY A 57 -2.89 18.58 -2.41
CA GLY A 57 -2.10 19.39 -3.34
C GLY A 57 -0.82 19.95 -2.70
N GLN A 58 -0.88 20.40 -1.44
CA GLN A 58 0.30 20.83 -0.67
C GLN A 58 1.31 19.69 -0.45
N ALA A 59 0.84 18.44 -0.37
CA ALA A 59 1.69 17.26 -0.29
C ALA A 59 2.21 16.79 -1.67
N GLY A 60 1.87 17.49 -2.76
CA GLY A 60 2.21 17.09 -4.14
C GLY A 60 1.44 15.88 -4.63
N VAL A 61 0.27 15.59 -4.03
CA VAL A 61 -0.56 14.43 -4.34
C VAL A 61 -1.85 14.89 -5.02
N GLU A 62 -2.01 14.54 -6.29
CA GLU A 62 -3.24 14.77 -7.04
C GLU A 62 -4.08 13.48 -7.09
N PRO A 63 -5.33 13.49 -6.59
CA PRO A 63 -6.21 12.33 -6.70
C PRO A 63 -6.75 12.17 -8.12
N ASP A 64 -6.84 10.93 -8.62
CA ASP A 64 -7.44 10.61 -9.92
C ASP A 64 -8.97 10.81 -9.95
N ALA A 65 -9.62 10.84 -8.78
CA ALA A 65 -11.04 11.13 -8.65
C ALA A 65 -11.39 11.65 -7.25
N ILE A 66 -12.45 12.46 -7.16
CA ILE A 66 -13.05 12.91 -5.90
C ILE A 66 -14.43 12.26 -5.77
N ARG A 67 -14.65 11.48 -4.71
CA ARG A 67 -15.90 10.75 -4.47
C ARG A 67 -16.35 10.94 -3.03
N PRO A 68 -17.23 11.91 -2.76
CA PRO A 68 -17.80 12.10 -1.44
C PRO A 68 -18.68 10.89 -1.04
N PRO A 69 -18.36 10.20 0.07
CA PRO A 69 -19.19 9.12 0.57
C PRO A 69 -20.38 9.66 1.38
N SER A 70 -21.45 8.86 1.49
CA SER A 70 -22.68 9.21 2.20
C SER A 70 -22.79 8.38 3.47
N VAL A 71 -21.86 8.59 4.40
CA VAL A 71 -21.81 7.88 5.69
C VAL A 71 -22.54 8.62 6.80
N ASP A 72 -23.10 7.88 7.74
CA ASP A 72 -23.53 8.43 9.03
C ASP A 72 -22.30 8.74 9.92
N GLU A 73 -22.12 10.03 10.21
CA GLU A 73 -21.03 10.55 11.04
C GLU A 73 -21.37 10.59 12.54
N THR A 74 -22.60 10.20 12.92
CA THR A 74 -23.06 10.25 14.30
C THR A 74 -22.19 9.35 15.20
N PRO A 75 -21.68 9.89 16.33
CA PRO A 75 -20.95 9.08 17.30
C PRO A 75 -21.84 8.04 17.96
N LYS A 76 -21.31 6.83 18.15
CA LYS A 76 -22.02 5.79 18.93
C LYS A 76 -21.92 6.10 20.43
N LYS A 77 -22.86 5.57 21.22
CA LYS A 77 -22.84 5.71 22.69
C LYS A 77 -21.52 5.16 23.27
N GLY A 78 -20.79 6.01 23.98
CA GLY A 78 -19.49 5.65 24.59
C GLY A 78 -18.33 5.53 23.59
N GLU A 79 -18.50 5.96 22.34
CA GLU A 79 -17.44 5.89 21.33
C GLU A 79 -16.36 6.96 21.61
N MET A 80 -15.12 6.51 21.80
CA MET A 80 -13.98 7.41 21.99
C MET A 80 -13.70 8.21 20.71
N PRO A 81 -13.29 9.50 20.78
CA PRO A 81 -13.04 10.33 19.60
C PRO A 81 -12.08 9.72 18.57
N ARG A 82 -11.01 9.05 19.04
CA ARG A 82 -10.05 8.35 18.17
C ARG A 82 -10.67 7.14 17.46
N ALA A 83 -11.55 6.41 18.15
CA ALA A 83 -12.26 5.28 17.58
C ALA A 83 -13.27 5.76 16.52
N LEU A 84 -14.01 6.82 16.81
CA LEU A 84 -14.92 7.48 15.87
C LEU A 84 -14.18 7.89 14.59
N ALA A 85 -13.09 8.64 14.71
CA ALA A 85 -12.31 9.11 13.56
C ALA A 85 -11.79 7.94 12.70
N THR A 86 -11.30 6.88 13.35
CA THR A 86 -10.78 5.68 12.66
C THR A 86 -11.91 4.93 11.93
N ARG A 87 -13.06 4.75 12.59
CA ARG A 87 -14.24 4.12 12.00
C ARG A 87 -14.72 4.91 10.79
N LEU A 88 -14.94 6.21 10.94
CA LEU A 88 -15.43 7.06 9.86
C LEU A 88 -14.46 7.10 8.69
N ALA A 89 -13.16 7.24 8.93
CA ALA A 89 -12.15 7.21 7.86
C ALA A 89 -12.22 5.91 7.05
N ARG A 90 -12.34 4.77 7.74
CA ARG A 90 -12.47 3.46 7.09
C ARG A 90 -13.77 3.34 6.32
N THR A 91 -14.91 3.70 6.91
CA THR A 91 -16.21 3.61 6.24
C THR A 91 -16.25 4.49 4.98
N LYS A 92 -15.76 5.73 5.08
CA LYS A 92 -15.65 6.66 3.95
C LYS A 92 -14.82 6.07 2.80
N ALA A 93 -13.68 5.45 3.12
CA ALA A 93 -12.82 4.82 2.12
C ALA A 93 -13.48 3.59 1.46
N LEU A 94 -14.21 2.78 2.23
CA LEU A 94 -14.91 1.61 1.69
C LEU A 94 -16.05 2.02 0.76
N GLU A 95 -16.90 2.96 1.16
CA GLU A 95 -17.98 3.45 0.30
C GLU A 95 -17.45 4.09 -0.99
N ALA A 96 -16.40 4.91 -0.89
CA ALA A 96 -15.80 5.53 -2.07
C ALA A 96 -15.15 4.50 -3.02
N ARG A 97 -14.58 3.42 -2.48
CA ARG A 97 -14.05 2.30 -3.28
C ARG A 97 -15.17 1.58 -4.00
N ASP A 98 -16.25 1.25 -3.30
CA ASP A 98 -17.36 0.48 -3.84
C ASP A 98 -18.16 1.27 -4.89
N ALA A 99 -18.13 2.61 -4.81
CA ALA A 99 -18.69 3.49 -5.83
C ALA A 99 -17.83 3.62 -7.12
N ILE A 100 -16.66 2.99 -7.18
CA ILE A 100 -15.74 3.01 -8.34
C ILE A 100 -15.64 1.65 -9.04
N ALA A 101 -15.96 0.57 -8.33
CA ALA A 101 -16.07 -0.78 -8.89
C ALA A 101 -17.26 -0.87 -9.86
#